data_AF-A0A355G5Q9-F1
#
_entry.id   AF-A0A355G5Q9-F1
#
_cell.length_a   1.000
_cell.length_b   1.000
_cell.length_c   1.000
_cell.angle_alpha   90.00
_cell.angle_beta   90.00
_cell.angle_gamma   90.00
#
_symmetry.space_group_name_H-M   'P 1'
#
loop_
_entity.id
_entity.type
_entity.pdbx_description
1 polymer ?
#
loop_
_entity_poly.entity_id
_entity_poly.type
_entity_poly.pdbx_seq_one_letter_code
_entity_poly.pdbx_strand_id
1 'polypeptide(L)'
;AYKTKLPIINCPSDVNTNDITDLGQHNYLFSIGDQYSNFQSVSPGNLRGVFGFQSSVRIRDIIDGTSNTAMVSECIRPPGSGALTPANGVGTNSTTNSSNPSACLASFVNGAFTTGLLDRNRSLGTRWTDGRSGYINFNTILPPNSPVCNGQTTQGIQPPSSRHEGGVHLLMGDGAVRFISENIDTGDISASQVASGNSPYGIWGALGSKNGGETLGEF
;
A
#
# COMPACT_ATOMS: atom_id res chain seq x y z
N ALA A 1 14.92 -20.27 -3.07
CA ALA A 1 14.07 -19.48 -2.16
C ALA A 1 13.40 -18.31 -2.88
N TYR A 2 14.14 -17.34 -3.42
CA TYR A 2 13.58 -16.11 -4.02
C TYR A 2 12.75 -16.29 -5.30
N LYS A 3 12.85 -17.44 -5.99
CA LYS A 3 12.02 -17.82 -7.15
C LYS A 3 10.84 -18.72 -6.81
N THR A 4 10.76 -19.20 -5.56
CA THR A 4 9.72 -20.15 -5.16
C THR A 4 8.37 -19.46 -5.18
N LYS A 5 7.41 -20.04 -5.89
CA LYS A 5 6.03 -19.59 -5.88
C LYS A 5 5.27 -20.28 -4.76
N LEU A 6 4.58 -19.48 -3.96
CA LEU A 6 3.80 -19.95 -2.83
C LEU A 6 2.32 -19.65 -3.13
N PRO A 7 1.49 -20.66 -3.47
CA PRO A 7 0.09 -20.43 -3.81
C PRO A 7 -0.70 -19.71 -2.71
N ILE A 8 -0.32 -19.90 -1.44
CA ILE A 8 -0.99 -19.32 -0.27
C ILE A 8 -0.92 -17.78 -0.22
N ILE A 9 0.08 -17.15 -0.85
CA ILE A 9 0.22 -15.69 -0.88
C ILE A 9 -0.22 -15.07 -2.21
N ASN A 10 -0.88 -15.86 -3.07
CA ASN A 10 -1.54 -15.38 -4.26
C ASN A 10 -3.05 -15.29 -3.99
N CYS A 11 -3.65 -14.18 -4.38
CA CYS A 11 -5.08 -13.98 -4.20
C CYS A 11 -5.87 -14.80 -5.24
N PRO A 12 -6.88 -15.60 -4.84
CA PRO A 12 -7.70 -16.35 -5.79
C PRO A 12 -8.47 -15.47 -6.80
N SER A 13 -8.75 -14.21 -6.45
CA SER A 13 -9.46 -13.26 -7.32
C SER A 13 -8.55 -12.52 -8.28
N ASP A 14 -7.22 -12.62 -8.14
CA ASP A 14 -6.30 -12.04 -9.11
C ASP A 14 -6.27 -12.86 -10.40
N VAL A 15 -6.23 -12.17 -11.53
CA VAL A 15 -6.18 -12.84 -12.83
C VAL A 15 -4.78 -13.39 -13.07
N ASN A 16 -4.70 -14.50 -13.80
CA ASN A 16 -3.41 -14.99 -14.25
C ASN A 16 -2.86 -14.07 -15.35
N THR A 17 -1.95 -13.17 -14.99
CA THR A 17 -1.25 -12.27 -15.92
C THR A 17 -0.04 -12.91 -16.60
N ASN A 18 0.20 -14.22 -16.39
CA ASN A 18 1.51 -14.86 -16.48
C ASN A 18 2.53 -14.24 -15.50
N ASP A 19 3.62 -14.96 -15.23
CA ASP A 19 4.65 -14.38 -14.38
C ASP A 19 5.34 -13.23 -15.09
N ILE A 20 5.49 -12.16 -14.33
CA ILE A 20 6.11 -10.93 -14.79
C ILE A 20 7.63 -11.02 -14.67
N THR A 21 8.08 -11.80 -13.69
CA THR A 21 9.47 -12.00 -13.27
C THR A 21 9.69 -13.47 -12.93
N ASP A 22 10.95 -13.91 -12.92
CA ASP A 22 11.32 -15.25 -12.45
C ASP A 22 11.37 -15.36 -10.91
N LEU A 23 11.12 -14.24 -10.23
CA LEU A 23 11.02 -14.14 -8.78
C LEU A 23 9.62 -14.53 -8.30
N GLY A 24 9.52 -14.97 -7.06
CA GLY A 24 8.23 -15.27 -6.46
C GLY A 24 7.40 -14.00 -6.28
N GLN A 25 6.14 -14.07 -6.71
CA GLN A 25 5.14 -13.00 -6.61
C GLN A 25 4.16 -13.24 -5.46
N HIS A 26 3.39 -12.21 -5.10
CA HIS A 26 2.36 -12.24 -4.07
C HIS A 26 1.31 -11.16 -4.32
N ASN A 27 0.17 -11.25 -3.63
CA ASN A 27 -0.89 -10.24 -3.67
C ASN A 27 -1.10 -9.54 -2.33
N TYR A 28 -0.39 -9.90 -1.27
CA TYR A 28 -0.61 -9.34 0.06
C TYR A 28 0.48 -8.33 0.45
N LEU A 29 0.06 -7.17 0.94
CA LEU A 29 0.91 -6.05 1.34
C LEU A 29 0.75 -5.74 2.82
N PHE A 30 1.80 -5.23 3.44
CA PHE A 30 1.87 -4.90 4.85
C PHE A 30 1.76 -3.39 5.09
N SER A 31 0.92 -2.99 6.04
CA SER A 31 0.62 -1.58 6.33
C SER A 31 1.83 -0.86 6.94
N ILE A 32 2.29 0.17 6.25
CA ILE A 32 3.25 1.15 6.76
C ILE A 32 2.56 2.41 7.32
N GLY A 33 1.23 2.40 7.32
CA GLY A 33 0.36 3.45 7.83
C GLY A 33 0.13 4.60 6.85
N ASP A 34 -0.15 5.78 7.37
CA ASP A 34 -0.53 6.97 6.63
C ASP A 34 0.67 7.86 6.25
N GLN A 35 1.78 7.23 5.85
CA GLN A 35 3.01 7.93 5.48
C GLN A 35 3.48 7.56 4.07
N TYR A 36 4.07 8.53 3.39
CA TYR A 36 4.66 8.37 2.06
C TYR A 36 6.18 8.38 2.06
N SER A 37 6.84 8.59 3.19
CA SER A 37 8.30 8.67 3.31
C SER A 37 8.79 7.92 4.55
N ASN A 38 10.12 7.92 4.77
CA ASN A 38 10.78 7.22 5.87
C ASN A 38 10.70 5.69 5.81
N PHE A 39 10.51 5.12 4.61
CA PHE A 39 10.36 3.68 4.43
C PHE A 39 11.62 2.85 4.71
N GLN A 40 12.78 3.49 4.86
CA GLN A 40 14.07 2.85 5.19
C GLN A 40 14.70 3.41 6.47
N SER A 41 14.01 4.33 7.16
CA SER A 41 14.57 5.01 8.31
C SER A 41 14.38 4.15 9.55
N VAL A 42 15.46 3.85 10.27
CA VAL A 42 15.46 3.15 11.57
C VAL A 42 15.18 4.08 12.75
N SER A 43 14.60 5.26 12.51
CA SER A 43 14.33 6.25 13.56
C SER A 43 13.16 5.79 14.45
N PRO A 44 13.38 5.54 15.75
CA PRO A 44 12.31 5.20 16.67
C PRO A 44 11.25 6.31 16.69
N GLY A 45 9.98 5.94 16.56
CA GLY A 45 8.84 6.88 16.63
C GLY A 45 8.31 7.41 15.29
N ASN A 46 9.02 7.21 14.17
CA ASN A 46 8.54 7.66 12.85
C ASN A 46 7.65 6.66 12.12
N LEU A 47 7.48 5.45 12.65
CA LEU A 47 6.63 4.46 12.01
C LEU A 47 5.17 4.77 12.29
N ARG A 48 4.35 5.01 11.26
CA ARG A 48 2.92 5.24 11.45
C ARG A 48 2.13 3.94 11.56
N GLY A 49 2.38 2.99 10.67
CA GLY A 49 1.72 1.67 10.67
C GLY A 49 2.36 0.61 11.56
N VAL A 50 1.84 -0.61 11.47
CA VAL A 50 2.29 -1.77 12.27
C VAL A 50 3.57 -2.39 11.72
N PHE A 51 3.78 -2.32 10.40
CA PHE A 51 4.96 -2.86 9.73
C PHE A 51 5.88 -1.74 9.25
N GLY A 52 7.18 -2.01 9.21
CA GLY A 52 8.19 -1.04 8.85
C GLY A 52 9.59 -1.63 8.73
N PHE A 53 10.49 -0.86 8.14
CA PHE A 53 11.86 -1.28 7.91
C PHE A 53 12.62 -1.46 9.22
N GLN A 54 13.08 -2.70 9.46
CA GLN A 54 13.82 -3.09 10.66
C GLN A 54 13.16 -2.64 11.96
N SER A 55 11.82 -2.62 11.98
CA SER A 55 11.03 -2.20 13.14
C SER A 55 10.38 -3.40 13.83
N SER A 56 10.03 -3.23 15.09
CA SER A 56 9.22 -4.19 15.84
C SER A 56 8.16 -3.44 16.63
N VAL A 57 6.89 -3.70 16.34
CA VAL A 57 5.73 -3.13 17.03
C VAL A 57 5.15 -4.19 17.96
N ARG A 58 4.89 -3.84 19.22
CA ARG A 58 4.17 -4.70 20.16
C ARG A 58 2.70 -4.34 20.13
N ILE A 59 1.82 -5.28 20.48
CA ILE A 59 0.36 -5.04 20.55
C ILE A 59 0.03 -3.82 21.42
N ARG A 60 0.71 -3.65 22.56
CA ARG A 60 0.54 -2.49 23.45
C ARG A 60 0.88 -1.13 22.82
N ASP A 61 1.64 -1.12 21.72
CA ASP A 61 2.03 0.08 21.01
C ASP A 61 0.95 0.49 19.97
N ILE A 62 -0.09 -0.34 19.77
CA ILE A 62 -1.30 -0.07 18.97
C ILE A 62 -2.35 0.55 19.89
N ILE A 63 -2.23 1.85 20.13
CA ILE A 63 -3.01 2.61 21.11
C ILE A 63 -4.41 2.96 20.55
N ASP A 64 -4.55 3.05 19.23
CA ASP A 64 -5.84 3.37 18.57
C ASP A 64 -6.81 2.17 18.57
N GLY A 65 -6.36 1.02 19.08
CA GLY A 65 -7.10 -0.22 19.20
C GLY A 65 -6.82 -1.19 18.05
N THR A 66 -6.62 -2.47 18.37
CA THR A 66 -6.28 -3.50 17.38
C THR A 66 -7.38 -3.70 16.33
N SER A 67 -8.65 -3.48 16.68
CA SER A 67 -9.77 -3.54 15.72
C SER A 67 -9.83 -2.37 14.75
N ASN A 68 -9.05 -1.32 15.00
CA ASN A 68 -9.05 -0.05 14.27
C ASN A 68 -7.72 0.21 13.56
N THR A 69 -6.82 -0.76 13.52
CA THR A 69 -5.52 -0.60 12.88
C THR A 69 -5.32 -1.63 11.77
N ALA A 70 -5.07 -1.12 10.56
CA ALA A 70 -4.77 -1.86 9.36
C ALA A 70 -3.43 -2.61 9.47
N MET A 71 -3.42 -3.89 9.11
CA MET A 71 -2.21 -4.71 9.09
C MET A 71 -1.85 -5.18 7.69
N VAL A 72 -2.76 -5.88 7.01
CA VAL A 72 -2.48 -6.49 5.71
C VAL A 72 -3.63 -6.18 4.76
N SER A 73 -3.31 -5.84 3.53
CA SER A 73 -4.30 -5.71 2.45
C SER A 73 -3.75 -6.34 1.18
N GLU A 74 -4.47 -6.17 0.09
CA GLU A 74 -4.19 -6.78 -1.19
C GLU A 74 -3.65 -5.78 -2.22
N CYS A 75 -3.00 -6.30 -3.26
CA CYS A 75 -2.65 -5.57 -4.46
C CYS A 75 -2.94 -6.39 -5.72
N ILE A 76 -3.38 -5.67 -6.76
CA ILE A 76 -3.38 -6.20 -8.11
C ILE A 76 -1.94 -6.24 -8.62
N ARG A 77 -1.50 -7.40 -9.08
CA ARG A 77 -0.22 -7.50 -9.79
C ARG A 77 -0.36 -6.85 -11.15
N PRO A 78 0.67 -6.13 -11.62
CA PRO A 78 0.55 -5.38 -12.87
C PRO A 78 0.27 -6.31 -14.07
N PRO A 79 -0.56 -5.89 -15.04
CA PRO A 79 -0.92 -6.74 -16.17
C PRO A 79 0.22 -6.96 -17.18
N GLY A 80 0.18 -8.10 -17.89
CA GLY A 80 1.02 -8.44 -19.05
C GLY A 80 2.23 -9.34 -18.78
N SER A 81 2.95 -9.75 -19.84
CA SER A 81 4.22 -10.49 -19.81
C SER A 81 5.43 -9.58 -20.14
N GLY A 82 6.64 -9.94 -19.68
CA GLY A 82 7.89 -9.20 -19.95
C GLY A 82 8.44 -8.31 -18.82
N ALA A 83 9.72 -8.51 -18.51
CA ALA A 83 10.57 -7.56 -17.79
C ALA A 83 10.83 -6.32 -18.65
N LEU A 84 11.13 -5.15 -18.06
CA LEU A 84 11.61 -3.94 -18.76
C LEU A 84 10.57 -3.17 -19.57
N THR A 85 9.28 -3.54 -19.49
CA THR A 85 8.20 -2.78 -20.11
C THR A 85 7.43 -1.96 -19.08
N PRO A 86 7.16 -0.67 -19.35
CA PRO A 86 6.25 0.14 -18.55
C PRO A 86 4.87 -0.50 -18.44
N ALA A 87 4.26 -0.46 -17.25
CA ALA A 87 2.91 -0.98 -17.05
C ALA A 87 1.89 0.16 -17.09
N ASN A 88 0.77 -0.03 -17.81
CA ASN A 88 -0.39 0.87 -17.82
C ASN A 88 -1.61 0.18 -17.19
N GLY A 89 -2.39 0.89 -16.36
CA GLY A 89 -3.61 0.38 -15.72
C GLY A 89 -3.58 0.37 -14.20
N VAL A 90 -4.62 -0.20 -13.57
CA VAL A 90 -4.66 -0.42 -12.12
C VAL A 90 -3.66 -1.51 -11.72
N GLY A 91 -2.91 -1.30 -10.64
CA GLY A 91 -1.77 -2.15 -10.24
C GLY A 91 -0.44 -1.77 -10.89
N THR A 92 -0.39 -0.64 -11.59
CA THR A 92 0.82 -0.09 -12.20
C THR A 92 1.37 1.08 -11.41
N ASN A 93 2.69 1.28 -11.50
CA ASN A 93 3.41 2.20 -10.64
C ASN A 93 4.09 3.30 -11.47
N SER A 94 4.02 4.55 -10.99
CA SER A 94 4.83 5.67 -11.48
C SER A 94 5.91 6.04 -10.45
N THR A 95 7.06 6.53 -10.88
CA THR A 95 8.09 7.11 -10.00
C THR A 95 7.84 8.59 -9.71
N THR A 96 6.91 9.21 -10.44
CA THR A 96 6.51 10.62 -10.30
C THR A 96 5.64 10.83 -9.06
N ASN A 97 5.69 12.00 -8.43
CA ASN A 97 4.77 12.41 -7.34
C ASN A 97 4.71 11.46 -6.13
N SER A 98 5.79 10.75 -5.83
CA SER A 98 5.87 9.76 -4.73
C SER A 98 5.81 10.36 -3.32
N SER A 99 5.77 11.69 -3.19
CA SER A 99 5.61 12.42 -1.93
C SER A 99 4.51 13.48 -1.98
N ASN A 100 3.67 13.45 -3.02
CA ASN A 100 2.55 14.38 -3.19
C ASN A 100 1.30 13.58 -3.60
N PRO A 101 0.42 13.24 -2.65
CA PRO A 101 -0.72 12.36 -2.93
C PRO A 101 -1.69 12.95 -3.95
N SER A 102 -2.03 14.24 -3.81
CA SER A 102 -2.89 14.95 -4.77
C SER A 102 -2.33 14.94 -6.19
N ALA A 103 -1.02 15.18 -6.36
CA ALA A 103 -0.37 15.15 -7.67
C ALA A 103 -0.22 13.71 -8.21
N CYS A 104 -0.05 12.72 -7.32
CA CYS A 104 -0.05 11.32 -7.71
C CYS A 104 -1.39 10.94 -8.34
N LEU A 105 -2.49 11.23 -7.64
CA LEU A 105 -3.84 10.98 -8.13
C LEU A 105 -4.10 11.71 -9.45
N ALA A 106 -3.75 13.00 -9.54
CA ALA A 106 -3.94 13.81 -10.74
C ALA A 106 -3.12 13.34 -11.96
N SER A 107 -1.98 12.66 -11.73
CA SER A 107 -1.12 12.16 -12.81
C SER A 107 -1.65 10.88 -13.49
N PHE A 108 -2.68 10.25 -12.92
CA PHE A 108 -3.34 9.09 -13.49
C PHE A 108 -4.60 9.52 -14.24
N VAL A 109 -4.48 9.59 -15.57
CA VAL A 109 -5.52 10.15 -16.44
C VAL A 109 -6.03 9.06 -17.35
N ASN A 110 -7.36 8.93 -17.47
CA ASN A 110 -8.02 7.93 -18.31
C ASN A 110 -7.53 6.49 -18.04
N GLY A 111 -7.29 6.15 -16.78
CA GLY A 111 -6.90 4.78 -16.39
C GLY A 111 -5.42 4.44 -16.62
N ALA A 112 -4.56 5.42 -16.92
CA ALA A 112 -3.14 5.17 -17.15
C ALA A 112 -2.23 6.31 -16.68
N PHE A 113 -0.98 5.96 -16.38
CA PHE A 113 0.13 6.91 -16.33
C PHE A 113 0.73 7.05 -17.72
N THR A 114 1.13 8.27 -18.10
CA THR A 114 1.75 8.54 -19.42
C THR A 114 3.26 8.83 -19.31
N THR A 115 3.75 9.16 -18.12
CA THR A 115 5.16 9.48 -17.86
C THR A 115 5.63 8.92 -16.52
N GLY A 116 6.94 8.81 -16.35
CA GLY A 116 7.56 8.35 -15.10
C GLY A 116 7.27 6.90 -14.75
N LEU A 117 6.86 6.10 -15.74
CA LEU A 117 6.47 4.70 -15.55
C LEU A 117 7.60 3.90 -14.92
N LEU A 118 7.25 3.11 -13.91
CA LEU A 118 8.17 2.20 -13.28
C LEU A 118 8.19 0.87 -14.03
N ASP A 119 9.37 0.25 -14.07
CA ASP A 119 9.51 -1.13 -14.57
C ASP A 119 8.55 -2.07 -13.84
N ARG A 120 7.90 -2.96 -14.58
CA ARG A 120 6.88 -3.84 -14.02
C ARG A 120 7.41 -4.81 -12.98
N ASN A 121 8.65 -5.31 -13.13
CA ASN A 121 9.29 -6.15 -12.10
C ASN A 121 9.57 -5.39 -10.82
N ARG A 122 9.52 -4.06 -10.86
CA ARG A 122 9.71 -3.15 -9.73
C ARG A 122 8.40 -2.74 -9.05
N SER A 123 7.28 -3.35 -9.42
CA SER A 123 5.96 -3.00 -8.89
C SER A 123 5.58 -3.76 -7.61
N LEU A 124 4.46 -3.38 -7.01
CA LEU A 124 3.89 -4.09 -5.86
C LEU A 124 3.60 -5.55 -6.23
N GLY A 125 3.80 -6.48 -5.30
CA GLY A 125 3.45 -7.87 -5.49
C GLY A 125 4.41 -8.70 -6.36
N THR A 126 5.49 -8.13 -6.88
CA THR A 126 6.40 -8.86 -7.80
C THR A 126 7.55 -9.59 -7.10
N ARG A 127 7.81 -9.32 -5.81
CA ARG A 127 8.97 -9.86 -5.10
C ARG A 127 8.66 -10.13 -3.61
N TRP A 128 8.13 -11.31 -3.29
CA TRP A 128 7.70 -11.60 -1.91
C TRP A 128 8.85 -11.66 -0.89
N THR A 129 10.10 -11.90 -1.33
CA THR A 129 11.26 -11.94 -0.44
C THR A 129 11.97 -10.59 -0.28
N ASP A 130 11.58 -9.56 -1.03
CA ASP A 130 12.26 -8.25 -1.01
C ASP A 130 11.53 -7.32 -0.01
N GLY A 131 12.22 -6.97 1.08
CA GLY A 131 11.66 -6.17 2.18
C GLY A 131 11.48 -4.68 1.88
N ARG A 132 11.71 -4.22 0.65
CA ARG A 132 11.52 -2.80 0.29
C ARG A 132 10.03 -2.48 0.13
N SER A 133 9.64 -1.29 0.60
CA SER A 133 8.25 -0.82 0.55
C SER A 133 7.61 -0.92 -0.82
N GLY A 134 8.39 -0.61 -1.87
CA GLY A 134 7.97 -0.70 -3.26
C GLY A 134 7.40 -2.06 -3.72
N TYR A 135 7.63 -3.15 -2.98
CA TYR A 135 7.18 -4.50 -3.33
C TYR A 135 6.10 -5.03 -2.38
N ILE A 136 6.26 -4.77 -1.08
CA ILE A 136 5.53 -5.48 -0.02
C ILE A 136 4.69 -4.60 0.88
N ASN A 137 4.69 -3.28 0.72
CA ASN A 137 3.98 -2.39 1.63
C ASN A 137 2.89 -1.57 0.92
N PHE A 138 1.88 -1.20 1.70
CA PHE A 138 0.84 -0.25 1.32
C PHE A 138 0.70 0.86 2.37
N ASN A 139 0.20 2.02 1.95
CA ASN A 139 -0.17 3.11 2.85
C ASN A 139 -1.64 3.50 2.70
N THR A 140 -2.14 4.20 3.71
CA THR A 140 -3.55 4.58 3.82
C THR A 140 -3.78 6.06 3.52
N ILE A 141 -3.20 6.53 2.41
CA ILE A 141 -3.24 7.94 2.02
C ILE A 141 -4.32 8.19 0.96
N LEU A 142 -4.16 7.55 -0.21
CA LEU A 142 -5.19 7.53 -1.25
C LEU A 142 -6.12 6.34 -1.00
N PRO A 143 -7.39 6.41 -1.41
CA PRO A 143 -8.33 5.33 -1.14
C PRO A 143 -7.92 4.04 -1.87
N PRO A 144 -8.47 2.88 -1.48
CA PRO A 144 -8.29 1.64 -2.23
C PRO A 144 -8.54 1.80 -3.74
N ASN A 145 -7.87 1.00 -4.55
CA ASN A 145 -7.94 1.04 -6.02
C ASN A 145 -7.47 2.36 -6.66
N SER A 146 -6.77 3.22 -5.91
CA SER A 146 -6.16 4.44 -6.43
C SER A 146 -4.81 4.21 -7.11
N PRO A 147 -4.30 5.21 -7.85
CA PRO A 147 -3.01 5.12 -8.53
C PRO A 147 -1.83 5.00 -7.56
N VAL A 148 -0.78 4.30 -7.99
CA VAL A 148 0.42 4.07 -7.19
C VAL A 148 1.59 4.90 -7.73
N CYS A 149 2.14 5.76 -6.87
CA CYS A 149 3.36 6.52 -7.15
C CYS A 149 4.49 6.00 -6.27
N ASN A 150 5.21 5.01 -6.77
CA ASN A 150 6.20 4.23 -6.06
C ASN A 150 7.63 4.79 -6.26
N GLY A 151 8.16 5.44 -5.23
CA GLY A 151 9.58 5.86 -5.13
C GLY A 151 10.51 4.74 -4.65
N GLN A 152 10.05 3.50 -4.70
CA GLN A 152 10.74 2.25 -4.38
C GLN A 152 11.11 2.13 -2.92
N THR A 153 12.28 2.64 -2.57
CA THR A 153 12.90 2.31 -1.30
C THR A 153 12.64 3.40 -0.27
N THR A 154 12.65 4.67 -0.66
CA THR A 154 12.63 5.80 0.29
C THR A 154 11.24 6.34 0.57
N GLN A 155 10.37 6.33 -0.44
CA GLN A 155 9.08 6.98 -0.42
C GLN A 155 8.11 6.39 -1.43
N GLY A 156 6.82 6.72 -1.32
CA GLY A 156 5.78 6.32 -2.25
C GLY A 156 4.36 6.56 -1.75
N ILE A 157 3.44 6.71 -2.70
CA ILE A 157 1.99 6.64 -2.50
C ILE A 157 1.57 5.27 -3.01
N GLN A 158 1.15 4.38 -2.12
CA GLN A 158 1.00 2.95 -2.39
C GLN A 158 -0.31 2.44 -1.79
N PRO A 159 -1.47 2.92 -2.27
CA PRO A 159 -2.77 2.40 -1.83
C PRO A 159 -2.90 0.90 -2.19
N PRO A 160 -3.67 0.13 -1.40
CA PRO A 160 -4.00 -1.25 -1.74
C PRO A 160 -4.94 -1.29 -2.95
N SER A 161 -5.00 -2.44 -3.62
CA SER A 161 -5.85 -2.63 -4.80
C SER A 161 -6.39 -4.05 -4.91
N SER A 162 -7.63 -4.18 -5.37
CA SER A 162 -8.30 -5.46 -5.62
C SER A 162 -9.14 -5.43 -6.88
N ARG A 163 -9.46 -6.63 -7.38
CA ARG A 163 -10.46 -6.85 -8.43
C ARG A 163 -11.87 -7.00 -7.87
N HIS A 164 -12.03 -7.04 -6.55
CA HIS A 164 -13.35 -6.97 -5.93
C HIS A 164 -14.00 -5.63 -6.22
N GLU A 165 -15.28 -5.65 -6.59
CA GLU A 165 -16.02 -4.44 -6.92
C GLU A 165 -16.17 -3.56 -5.68
N GLY A 166 -15.77 -2.29 -5.80
CA GLY A 166 -16.05 -1.26 -4.79
C GLY A 166 -15.08 -1.20 -3.62
N GLY A 167 -13.98 -1.97 -3.58
CA GLY A 167 -13.06 -1.93 -2.45
C GLY A 167 -12.01 -3.05 -2.34
N VAL A 168 -11.45 -3.20 -1.15
CA VAL A 168 -10.42 -4.20 -0.81
C VAL A 168 -10.75 -4.91 0.51
N HIS A 169 -10.23 -6.11 0.69
CA HIS A 169 -10.17 -6.73 2.01
C HIS A 169 -8.98 -6.19 2.82
N LEU A 170 -9.25 -5.90 4.09
CA LEU A 170 -8.27 -5.39 5.04
C LEU A 170 -8.27 -6.28 6.28
N LEU A 171 -7.10 -6.85 6.58
CA LEU A 171 -6.83 -7.53 7.84
C LEU A 171 -6.49 -6.50 8.91
N MET A 172 -7.21 -6.56 10.02
CA MET A 172 -7.06 -5.69 11.18
C MET A 172 -6.10 -6.29 12.22
N GLY A 173 -5.65 -5.46 13.16
CA GLY A 173 -4.78 -5.82 14.28
C GLY A 173 -5.32 -6.92 15.20
N ASP A 174 -6.64 -7.08 15.29
CA ASP A 174 -7.32 -8.12 16.08
C ASP A 174 -7.55 -9.43 15.29
N GLY A 175 -7.13 -9.47 14.03
CA GLY A 175 -7.30 -10.61 13.13
C GLY A 175 -8.62 -10.63 12.37
N ALA A 176 -9.51 -9.66 12.57
CA ALA A 176 -10.72 -9.53 11.75
C ALA A 176 -10.37 -9.10 10.33
N VAL A 177 -11.13 -9.59 9.35
CA VAL A 177 -11.06 -9.11 7.96
C VAL A 177 -12.30 -8.28 7.69
N ARG A 178 -12.10 -7.06 7.19
CA ARG A 178 -13.18 -6.13 6.82
C ARG A 178 -13.07 -5.78 5.34
N PHE A 179 -14.21 -5.58 4.69
CA PHE A 179 -14.24 -5.03 3.34
C PHE A 179 -14.29 -3.51 3.44
N ILE A 180 -13.30 -2.83 2.85
CA ILE A 180 -13.15 -1.37 2.92
C ILE A 180 -13.47 -0.80 1.55
N SER A 181 -14.43 0.13 1.51
CA SER A 181 -14.83 0.77 0.26
C SER A 181 -13.72 1.62 -0.34
N GLU A 182 -13.63 1.64 -1.68
CA GLU A 182 -12.82 2.61 -2.43
C GLU A 182 -13.33 4.05 -2.34
N ASN A 183 -14.53 4.27 -1.77
CA ASN A 183 -15.09 5.58 -1.47
C ASN A 183 -14.87 6.01 0.00
N ILE A 184 -14.01 5.31 0.75
CA ILE A 184 -13.68 5.66 2.14
C ILE A 184 -13.15 7.10 2.23
N ASP A 185 -13.49 7.78 3.33
CA ASP A 185 -13.01 9.14 3.59
C ASP A 185 -11.49 9.18 3.71
N THR A 186 -10.86 9.95 2.81
CA THR A 186 -9.41 10.19 2.77
C THR A 186 -9.01 11.59 3.19
N GLY A 187 -9.90 12.35 3.83
CA GLY A 187 -9.60 13.69 4.36
C GLY A 187 -8.93 14.62 3.35
N ASP A 188 -7.86 15.30 3.78
CA ASP A 188 -7.09 16.22 2.95
C ASP A 188 -5.88 15.52 2.31
N ILE A 189 -6.07 15.01 1.09
CA ILE A 189 -4.99 14.40 0.28
C ILE A 189 -3.93 15.39 -0.23
N SER A 190 -4.13 16.70 -0.02
CA SER A 190 -3.14 17.73 -0.33
C SER A 190 -2.21 18.03 0.86
N ALA A 191 -2.57 17.57 2.05
CA ALA A 191 -1.76 17.72 3.25
C ALA A 191 -0.45 16.91 3.17
N SER A 192 0.57 17.39 3.88
CA SER A 192 1.79 16.61 4.12
C SER A 192 1.53 15.54 5.18
N GLN A 193 2.27 14.43 5.10
CA GLN A 193 2.20 13.40 6.14
C GLN A 193 2.60 13.98 7.50
N VAL A 194 2.04 13.40 8.57
CA VAL A 194 2.42 13.70 9.94
C VAL A 194 3.33 12.60 10.50
N ALA A 195 4.17 12.94 11.48
CA ALA A 195 4.99 11.96 12.19
C ALA A 195 4.25 11.38 13.43
N SER A 196 3.34 12.15 14.02
CA SER A 196 2.57 11.78 15.21
C SER A 196 1.24 12.54 15.23
N GLY A 197 0.31 12.05 16.06
CA GLY A 197 -1.04 12.60 16.17
C GLY A 197 -1.94 12.19 15.01
N ASN A 198 -3.07 12.88 14.89
CA ASN A 198 -4.13 12.57 13.95
C ASN A 198 -3.65 12.63 12.50
N SER A 199 -4.06 11.64 11.72
CA SER A 199 -3.91 11.58 10.29
C SER A 199 -4.69 12.71 9.62
N PRO A 200 -4.11 13.39 8.61
CA PRO A 200 -4.87 14.32 7.78
C PRO A 200 -5.76 13.58 6.76
N TYR A 201 -5.58 12.27 6.57
CA TYR A 201 -6.22 11.51 5.50
C TYR A 201 -7.51 10.81 5.92
N GLY A 202 -8.30 11.48 6.77
CA GLY A 202 -9.64 11.02 7.16
C GLY A 202 -9.65 9.69 7.91
N ILE A 203 -10.78 8.99 7.83
CA ILE A 203 -10.96 7.65 8.42
C ILE A 203 -9.91 6.68 7.86
N TRP A 204 -9.61 6.76 6.56
CA TRP A 204 -8.64 5.86 5.93
C TRP A 204 -7.24 6.03 6.51
N GLY A 205 -6.77 7.26 6.62
CA GLY A 205 -5.51 7.61 7.24
C GLY A 205 -5.41 7.12 8.67
N ALA A 206 -6.47 7.35 9.45
CA ALA A 206 -6.53 6.91 10.84
C ALA A 206 -6.45 5.39 10.99
N LEU A 207 -7.09 4.60 10.10
CA LEU A 207 -6.95 3.14 10.10
C LEU A 207 -5.49 2.69 9.87
N GLY A 208 -4.68 3.47 9.16
CA GLY A 208 -3.27 3.12 8.95
C GLY A 208 -2.37 3.43 10.14
N SER A 209 -2.74 4.41 10.97
CA SER A 209 -1.97 4.76 12.16
C SER A 209 -2.21 3.74 13.27
N LYS A 210 -1.15 3.38 14.00
CA LYS A 210 -1.28 2.56 15.22
C LYS A 210 -1.47 3.42 16.48
N ASN A 211 -1.15 4.71 16.42
CA ASN A 211 -1.08 5.60 17.59
C ASN A 211 -1.32 7.09 17.24
N GLY A 212 -2.26 7.38 16.35
CA GLY A 212 -2.66 8.72 15.98
C GLY A 212 -3.62 9.37 16.99
N GLY A 213 -4.38 8.57 17.75
CA GLY A 213 -5.30 9.02 18.80
C GLY A 213 -6.73 9.30 18.32
N GLU A 214 -7.06 9.00 17.06
CA GLU A 214 -8.41 9.17 16.52
C GLU A 214 -9.39 8.13 17.06
N THR A 215 -10.63 8.58 17.33
CA THR A 215 -11.74 7.66 17.59
C THR A 215 -12.50 7.44 16.29
N LEU A 216 -12.60 6.18 15.85
CA LEU A 216 -13.26 5.83 14.60
C LEU A 216 -14.72 5.40 14.82
N GLY A 217 -15.59 5.82 13.90
CA GLY A 217 -16.95 5.34 13.77
C GLY A 217 -17.04 4.05 12.95
N GLU A 218 -18.19 3.79 12.33
CA GLU A 218 -18.30 2.70 11.35
C GLU A 218 -17.65 3.07 10.01
N PHE A 219 -17.09 2.06 9.34
CA PHE A 219 -16.35 2.16 8.09
C PHE A 219 -16.42 0.83 7.32
#